data_AF-A0A7U5XZA8-F1
#
_entry.id   AF-A0A7U5XZA8-F1
#
_cell.length_a   1.000
_cell.length_b   1.000
_cell.length_c   1.000
_cell.angle_alpha   90.00
_cell.angle_beta   90.00
_cell.angle_gamma   90.00
#
_symmetry.space_group_name_H-M   'P 1'
#
loop_
_entity.id
_entity.type
_entity.pdbx_description
1 polymer ?
#
loop_
_entity_poly.entity_id
_entity_poly.type
_entity_poly.pdbx_seq_one_letter_code
_entity_poly.pdbx_strand_id
1 'polypeptide(L)'
;MNRIRKFTSFSLRDLVASAAPTILVIAAVCVLAYVIVDPAPPRQVVLGTGQDNSAYDMFGKRYAAALKSDGIAVTLHGSHGSRENLRLLKEGKVDIAFMQSGTTDEAAAERDGLVSLGSLFTEPVWLFLRERPGQPAVTQLTQLRGLKINIGAKGSGAPRLFRQLLDVNGVAPSELQTSQLDNTPATVELLEGRSDGLVFAAAPDDPLIQMLLQTPGVYLFDFTQAEAYTRRLPFLTHVTLPRGIVDLGRDLPARDYHLIAPTATLVAREDLHPALIELFVQAAARIHGGAGWFSQQGQFPSARYTEIPVAGEAAKFYKDGAPFLQRYMSFWLANFLDRMWVLVVALGALILPLSKVVPPLYVWRIRSRIYRWYGQLRTVEQALEDAPRDGPEAQRTQVARAQLARLNDIEDRVNQVSVPLSFADDLYGLRSHIQFVRQRILSQTPGLAQENTVIPE
;
A
#
# COMPACT_ATOMS: atom_id res chain seq x y z
N MET A 1 -55.35 15.22 12.54
CA MET A 1 -53.95 15.41 12.99
C MET A 1 -52.91 15.56 11.86
N ASN A 2 -53.30 15.68 10.57
CA ASN A 2 -52.35 15.81 9.45
C ASN A 2 -51.91 17.26 9.09
N ARG A 3 -52.54 18.30 9.64
CA ARG A 3 -52.19 19.71 9.35
C ARG A 3 -51.06 20.28 10.23
N ILE A 4 -50.79 19.67 11.39
CA ILE A 4 -49.81 20.19 12.37
C ILE A 4 -48.36 19.79 11.99
N ARG A 5 -48.17 18.67 11.28
CA ARG A 5 -46.85 18.20 10.82
C ARG A 5 -46.23 19.03 9.68
N LYS A 6 -47.00 19.91 9.03
CA LYS A 6 -46.46 20.84 8.01
C LYS A 6 -45.74 22.06 8.63
N PHE A 7 -45.94 22.34 9.92
CA PHE A 7 -45.34 23.50 10.59
C PHE A 7 -44.06 23.17 11.37
N THR A 8 -43.81 21.89 11.66
CA THR A 8 -42.65 21.41 12.44
C THR A 8 -41.57 20.73 11.61
N SER A 9 -41.76 20.51 10.31
CA SER A 9 -40.71 19.94 9.48
C SER A 9 -39.76 21.05 9.02
N PHE A 10 -38.48 20.92 9.40
CA PHE A 10 -37.40 21.53 8.65
C PHE A 10 -37.66 21.28 7.17
N SER A 11 -37.73 22.35 6.37
CA SER A 11 -37.81 22.21 4.91
C SER A 11 -36.54 21.48 4.46
N LEU A 12 -36.67 20.17 4.26
CA LEU A 12 -35.57 19.27 3.90
C LEU A 12 -34.90 19.75 2.62
N ARG A 13 -35.69 20.35 1.71
CA ARG A 13 -35.23 21.02 0.50
C ARG A 13 -34.33 22.22 0.79
N ASP A 14 -34.63 23.02 1.82
CA ASP A 14 -33.82 24.21 2.18
C ASP A 14 -32.59 23.84 3.00
N LEU A 15 -32.66 22.78 3.81
CA LEU A 15 -31.50 22.20 4.46
C LEU A 15 -30.53 21.60 3.43
N VAL A 16 -31.04 20.81 2.48
CA VAL A 16 -30.23 20.27 1.38
C VAL A 16 -29.65 21.39 0.51
N ALA A 17 -30.41 22.43 0.19
CA ALA A 17 -29.90 23.54 -0.62
C ALA A 17 -28.82 24.38 0.09
N SER A 18 -28.83 24.44 1.43
CA SER A 18 -27.81 25.16 2.22
C SER A 18 -26.60 24.27 2.55
N ALA A 19 -26.80 22.96 2.67
CA ALA A 19 -25.72 21.99 2.84
C ALA A 19 -25.06 21.58 1.51
N ALA A 20 -25.72 21.78 0.37
CA ALA A 20 -25.19 21.37 -0.94
C ALA A 20 -23.82 21.98 -1.28
N PRO A 21 -23.54 23.29 -1.10
CA PRO A 21 -22.22 23.86 -1.36
C PRO A 21 -21.14 23.25 -0.45
N THR A 22 -21.48 23.05 0.82
CA THR A 22 -20.64 22.40 1.84
C THR A 22 -20.30 20.96 1.44
N ILE A 23 -21.29 20.18 1.02
CA ILE A 23 -21.13 18.81 0.53
C ILE A 23 -20.28 18.79 -0.74
N LEU A 24 -20.48 19.75 -1.65
CA LEU A 24 -19.68 19.86 -2.87
C LEU A 24 -18.21 20.18 -2.57
N VAL A 25 -17.92 21.08 -1.63
CA VAL A 25 -16.54 21.36 -1.20
C VAL A 25 -15.91 20.13 -0.56
N ILE A 26 -16.63 19.45 0.33
CA ILE A 26 -16.18 18.18 0.93
C ILE A 26 -15.90 17.13 -0.16
N ALA A 27 -16.82 16.94 -1.09
CA ALA A 27 -16.67 15.99 -2.18
C ALA A 27 -15.48 16.35 -3.08
N ALA A 28 -15.29 17.64 -3.39
CA ALA A 28 -14.15 18.12 -4.16
C ALA A 28 -12.82 17.85 -3.44
N VAL A 29 -12.75 18.07 -2.13
CA VAL A 29 -11.56 17.73 -1.32
C VAL A 29 -11.33 16.22 -1.28
N CYS A 30 -12.37 15.40 -1.14
CA CYS A 30 -12.25 13.95 -1.18
C CYS A 30 -11.78 13.45 -2.56
N VAL A 31 -12.31 14.01 -3.65
CA VAL A 31 -11.88 13.67 -5.02
C VAL A 31 -10.42 14.10 -5.22
N LEU A 32 -10.07 15.31 -4.80
CA LEU A 32 -8.69 15.81 -4.91
C LEU A 32 -7.72 14.94 -4.10
N ALA A 33 -8.09 14.55 -2.88
CA ALA A 33 -7.30 13.63 -2.07
C ALA A 33 -7.20 12.24 -2.70
N TYR A 34 -8.28 11.71 -3.27
CA TYR A 34 -8.26 10.43 -3.98
C TYR A 34 -7.36 10.45 -5.23
N VAL A 35 -7.23 11.61 -5.90
CA VAL A 35 -6.35 11.77 -7.06
C VAL A 35 -4.89 11.99 -6.64
N ILE A 36 -4.64 12.64 -5.50
CA ILE A 36 -3.28 12.96 -5.01
C ILE A 36 -2.67 11.80 -4.21
N VAL A 37 -3.45 11.05 -3.44
CA VAL A 37 -2.98 9.93 -2.61
C VAL A 37 -2.85 8.68 -3.48
N ASP A 38 -1.73 7.96 -3.33
CA ASP A 38 -1.27 6.87 -4.20
C ASP A 38 -2.38 6.01 -4.82
N PRO A 39 -2.29 5.70 -6.14
CA PRO A 39 -3.26 4.87 -6.83
C PRO A 39 -3.46 3.53 -6.12
N ALA A 40 -4.64 2.93 -6.31
CA ALA A 40 -4.92 1.60 -5.78
C ALA A 40 -3.80 0.62 -6.19
N PRO A 41 -3.39 -0.32 -5.30
CA PRO A 41 -2.26 -1.18 -5.59
C PRO A 41 -2.49 -1.97 -6.89
N PRO A 42 -1.43 -2.15 -7.70
CA PRO A 42 -1.51 -2.93 -8.92
C PRO A 42 -1.99 -4.34 -8.57
N ARG A 43 -2.81 -4.93 -9.44
CA ARG A 43 -3.29 -6.31 -9.27
C ARG A 43 -2.42 -7.35 -9.97
N GLN A 44 -1.34 -6.90 -10.60
CA GLN A 44 -0.40 -7.75 -11.33
C GLN A 44 1.01 -7.35 -10.94
N VAL A 45 1.88 -8.35 -10.84
CA VAL A 45 3.30 -8.17 -10.55
C VAL A 45 4.07 -9.30 -11.22
N VAL A 46 5.23 -8.98 -11.78
CA VAL A 46 6.12 -9.96 -12.42
C VAL A 46 7.27 -10.29 -11.47
N LEU A 47 7.39 -11.56 -11.11
CA LEU A 47 8.42 -12.09 -10.22
C LEU A 47 9.47 -12.88 -10.99
N GLY A 48 10.71 -12.39 -11.03
CA GLY A 48 11.88 -13.10 -11.54
C GLY A 48 12.29 -14.25 -10.61
N THR A 49 12.31 -15.47 -11.15
CA THR A 49 12.61 -16.69 -10.37
C THR A 49 14.01 -17.24 -10.67
N GLY A 50 14.12 -18.51 -11.02
CA GLY A 50 15.36 -19.17 -11.35
C GLY A 50 15.09 -20.24 -12.39
N GLN A 51 16.00 -21.20 -12.50
CA GLN A 51 15.85 -22.32 -13.41
C GLN A 51 14.67 -23.21 -12.99
N ASP A 52 14.12 -23.96 -13.94
CA ASP A 52 13.03 -24.89 -13.67
C ASP A 52 13.41 -25.87 -12.55
N ASN A 53 12.49 -26.10 -11.61
CA ASN A 53 12.67 -26.95 -10.43
C ASN A 53 13.75 -26.47 -9.44
N SER A 54 14.30 -25.28 -9.61
CA SER A 54 15.16 -24.67 -8.58
C SER A 54 14.35 -24.24 -7.35
N ALA A 55 15.05 -23.97 -6.24
CA ALA A 55 14.43 -23.40 -5.05
C ALA A 55 13.65 -22.10 -5.38
N TYR A 56 14.20 -21.22 -6.22
CA TYR A 56 13.55 -19.96 -6.60
C TYR A 56 12.28 -20.17 -7.42
N ASP A 57 12.25 -21.15 -8.33
CA ASP A 57 11.03 -21.53 -9.06
C ASP A 57 9.94 -22.06 -8.10
N MET A 58 10.32 -22.98 -7.21
CA MET A 58 9.40 -23.56 -6.23
C MET A 58 8.85 -22.53 -5.25
N PHE A 59 9.71 -21.62 -4.75
CA PHE A 59 9.26 -20.52 -3.91
C PHE A 59 8.41 -19.52 -4.69
N GLY A 60 8.78 -19.18 -5.92
CA GLY A 60 7.96 -18.31 -6.79
C GLY A 60 6.52 -18.81 -6.92
N LYS A 61 6.32 -20.11 -7.15
CA LYS A 61 5.00 -20.75 -7.16
C LYS A 61 4.24 -20.58 -5.83
N ARG A 62 4.94 -20.70 -4.69
CA ARG A 62 4.35 -20.46 -3.36
C ARG A 62 3.94 -19.01 -3.14
N TYR A 63 4.77 -18.04 -3.56
CA TYR A 63 4.39 -16.61 -3.52
C TYR A 63 3.17 -16.34 -4.40
N ALA A 64 3.15 -16.86 -5.63
CA ALA A 64 2.00 -16.70 -6.53
C ALA A 64 0.70 -17.27 -5.94
N ALA A 65 0.77 -18.44 -5.31
CA ALA A 65 -0.37 -19.04 -4.61
C ALA A 65 -0.82 -18.21 -3.39
N ALA A 66 0.13 -17.71 -2.59
CA ALA A 66 -0.17 -16.92 -1.40
C ALA A 66 -0.85 -15.59 -1.76
N LEU A 67 -0.31 -14.84 -2.71
CA LEU A 67 -0.81 -13.52 -3.10
C LEU A 67 -2.11 -13.57 -3.91
N LYS A 68 -2.42 -14.71 -4.54
CA LYS A 68 -3.70 -14.92 -5.21
C LYS A 68 -4.89 -14.76 -4.26
N SER A 69 -4.73 -15.11 -2.98
CA SER A 69 -5.77 -14.94 -1.96
C SER A 69 -6.13 -13.47 -1.70
N ASP A 70 -5.19 -12.55 -1.95
CA ASP A 70 -5.37 -11.11 -1.81
C ASP A 70 -5.81 -10.43 -3.13
N GLY A 71 -6.05 -11.22 -4.18
CA GLY A 71 -6.45 -10.73 -5.50
C GLY A 71 -5.31 -10.18 -6.35
N ILE A 72 -4.06 -10.53 -6.02
CA ILE A 72 -2.87 -10.16 -6.78
C ILE A 72 -2.43 -11.34 -7.66
N ALA A 73 -2.31 -11.11 -8.96
CA ALA A 73 -1.78 -12.08 -9.91
C ALA A 73 -0.27 -11.91 -10.03
N VAL A 74 0.48 -12.92 -9.57
CA VAL A 74 1.94 -12.96 -9.70
C VAL A 74 2.31 -13.77 -10.94
N THR A 75 2.88 -13.12 -11.94
CA THR A 75 3.42 -13.77 -13.14
C THR A 75 4.87 -14.17 -12.88
N LEU A 76 5.19 -15.45 -12.98
CA LEU A 76 6.55 -15.93 -12.78
C LEU A 76 7.35 -15.80 -14.08
N HIS A 77 8.53 -15.20 -13.99
CA HIS A 77 9.48 -15.09 -15.08
C HIS A 77 10.73 -15.92 -14.73
N GLY A 78 10.86 -17.08 -15.36
CA GLY A 78 12.04 -17.95 -15.21
C GLY A 78 13.33 -17.25 -15.66
N SER A 79 14.46 -17.63 -15.08
CA SER A 79 15.77 -17.07 -15.43
C SER A 79 16.92 -18.05 -15.14
N HIS A 80 18.11 -17.73 -15.62
CA HIS A 80 19.33 -18.47 -15.30
C HIS A 80 19.89 -18.17 -13.89
N GLY A 81 19.26 -17.27 -13.13
CA GLY A 81 19.60 -16.94 -11.74
C GLY A 81 19.85 -15.45 -11.48
N SER A 82 20.47 -15.14 -10.33
CA SER A 82 20.56 -13.80 -9.75
C SER A 82 21.12 -12.71 -10.67
N ARG A 83 22.11 -13.03 -11.52
CA ARG A 83 22.69 -12.07 -12.47
C ARG A 83 21.72 -11.67 -13.58
N GLU A 84 20.97 -12.64 -14.09
CA GLU A 84 19.93 -12.35 -15.07
C GLU A 84 18.77 -11.61 -14.42
N ASN A 85 18.36 -12.01 -13.23
CA ASN A 85 17.34 -11.29 -12.46
C ASN A 85 17.70 -9.83 -12.20
N LEU A 86 18.95 -9.54 -11.82
CA LEU A 86 19.44 -8.17 -11.68
C LEU A 86 19.29 -7.39 -12.99
N ARG A 87 19.69 -7.98 -14.13
CA ARG A 87 19.51 -7.35 -15.43
C ARG A 87 18.02 -7.10 -15.74
N LEU A 88 17.16 -8.08 -15.49
CA LEU A 88 15.71 -7.96 -15.74
C LEU A 88 15.05 -6.89 -14.87
N LEU A 89 15.46 -6.74 -13.61
CA LEU A 89 15.01 -5.68 -12.71
C LEU A 89 15.40 -4.31 -13.27
N LYS A 90 16.67 -4.14 -13.67
CA LYS A 90 17.18 -2.89 -14.27
C LYS A 90 16.50 -2.52 -15.58
N GLU A 91 16.17 -3.53 -16.39
CA GLU A 91 15.42 -3.35 -17.64
C GLU A 91 13.91 -3.14 -17.43
N GLY A 92 13.42 -3.28 -16.20
CA GLY A 92 12.00 -3.19 -15.87
C GLY A 92 11.14 -4.30 -16.45
N LYS A 93 11.74 -5.45 -16.79
CA LYS A 93 11.03 -6.64 -17.29
C LYS A 93 10.41 -7.47 -16.16
N VAL A 94 10.94 -7.33 -14.95
CA VAL A 94 10.38 -7.89 -13.72
C VAL A 94 10.31 -6.79 -12.66
N ASP A 95 9.32 -6.86 -11.79
CA ASP A 95 9.10 -5.88 -10.72
C ASP A 95 9.85 -6.28 -9.44
N ILE A 96 9.93 -7.59 -9.22
CA ILE A 96 10.56 -8.24 -8.07
C ILE A 96 11.36 -9.43 -8.60
N ALA A 97 12.47 -9.77 -7.97
CA ALA A 97 13.18 -11.02 -8.27
C ALA A 97 13.89 -11.60 -7.06
N PHE A 98 14.08 -12.92 -7.07
CA PHE A 98 15.01 -13.57 -6.15
C PHE A 98 16.45 -13.25 -6.55
N MET A 99 17.27 -12.88 -5.57
CA MET A 99 18.68 -12.58 -5.78
C MET A 99 19.52 -13.13 -4.65
N GLN A 100 20.65 -13.73 -5.01
CA GLN A 100 21.67 -14.14 -4.06
C GLN A 100 22.55 -12.94 -3.66
N SER A 101 22.91 -12.84 -2.38
CA SER A 101 23.91 -11.89 -1.89
C SER A 101 25.25 -12.02 -2.65
N GLY A 102 25.99 -10.92 -2.79
CA GLY A 102 27.22 -10.83 -3.58
C GLY A 102 27.00 -10.66 -5.09
N THR A 103 25.74 -10.59 -5.53
CA THR A 103 25.40 -10.29 -6.93
C THR A 103 25.61 -8.82 -7.28
N THR A 104 25.33 -7.91 -6.35
CA THR A 104 25.52 -6.46 -6.43
C THR A 104 26.00 -5.93 -5.07
N ASP A 105 26.47 -4.69 -5.01
CA ASP A 105 26.75 -3.98 -3.76
C ASP A 105 25.69 -2.88 -3.50
N GLU A 106 25.73 -2.31 -2.30
CA GLU A 106 24.82 -1.25 -1.83
C GLU A 106 24.79 -0.06 -2.79
N ALA A 107 25.97 0.49 -3.12
CA ALA A 107 26.10 1.67 -3.96
C ALA A 107 25.59 1.42 -5.40
N ALA A 108 25.79 0.22 -5.95
CA ALA A 108 25.24 -0.17 -7.24
C ALA A 108 23.72 -0.35 -7.18
N ALA A 109 23.20 -0.94 -6.12
CA ALA A 109 21.77 -1.14 -5.93
C ALA A 109 21.01 0.20 -5.80
N GLU A 110 21.56 1.15 -5.03
CA GLU A 110 21.00 2.50 -4.91
C GLU A 110 20.98 3.23 -6.27
N ARG A 111 22.09 3.16 -7.02
CA ARG A 111 22.14 3.76 -8.37
C ARG A 111 21.14 3.15 -9.34
N ASP A 112 20.86 1.86 -9.19
CA ASP A 112 19.91 1.12 -10.02
C ASP A 112 18.46 1.22 -9.50
N GLY A 113 18.21 1.95 -8.40
CA GLY A 113 16.87 2.11 -7.82
C GLY A 113 16.30 0.78 -7.31
N LEU A 114 17.11 -0.02 -6.61
CA LEU A 114 16.73 -1.33 -6.09
C LEU A 114 16.63 -1.32 -4.57
N VAL A 115 15.60 -2.00 -4.06
CA VAL A 115 15.35 -2.16 -2.62
C VAL A 115 15.16 -3.64 -2.26
N SER A 116 15.63 -4.02 -1.08
CA SER A 116 15.45 -5.37 -0.55
C SER A 116 14.13 -5.47 0.21
N LEU A 117 13.36 -6.50 -0.10
CA LEU A 117 12.21 -6.97 0.65
C LEU A 117 12.65 -7.92 1.78
N GLY A 118 13.96 -8.12 1.95
CA GLY A 118 14.59 -8.90 2.99
C GLY A 118 15.23 -10.21 2.51
N SER A 119 16.12 -10.71 3.35
CA SER A 119 16.73 -12.03 3.25
C SER A 119 15.72 -13.11 3.60
N LEU A 120 15.74 -14.22 2.87
CA LEU A 120 14.71 -15.27 2.92
C LEU A 120 15.25 -16.60 3.45
N PHE A 121 16.44 -17.01 3.05
CA PHE A 121 17.08 -18.25 3.49
C PHE A 121 18.56 -18.25 3.08
N THR A 122 19.36 -19.05 3.76
CA THR A 122 20.77 -19.26 3.44
C THR A 122 20.94 -20.36 2.40
N GLU A 123 21.87 -20.16 1.46
CA GLU A 123 22.24 -21.11 0.41
C GLU A 123 23.66 -21.62 0.68
N PRO A 124 23.84 -22.60 1.56
CA PRO A 124 25.16 -23.09 1.97
C PRO A 124 25.98 -23.63 0.81
N VAL A 125 27.29 -23.38 0.88
CA VAL A 125 28.27 -23.98 -0.03
C VAL A 125 28.66 -25.35 0.51
N TRP A 126 28.36 -26.38 -0.28
CA TRP A 126 28.75 -27.76 0.03
C TRP A 126 29.99 -28.11 -0.78
N LEU A 127 31.13 -28.27 -0.13
CA LEU A 127 32.32 -28.84 -0.76
C LEU A 127 32.46 -30.29 -0.27
N PHE A 128 32.08 -31.23 -1.12
CA PHE A 128 32.31 -32.65 -0.86
C PHE A 128 33.65 -33.07 -1.45
N LEU A 129 34.41 -33.83 -0.66
CA LEU A 129 35.71 -34.33 -1.03
C LEU A 129 35.74 -35.84 -0.86
N ARG A 130 36.47 -36.51 -1.74
CA ARG A 130 36.71 -37.95 -1.64
C ARG A 130 37.84 -38.21 -0.66
N GLU A 131 37.68 -39.22 0.19
CA GLU A 131 38.75 -39.75 1.02
C GLU A 131 39.82 -40.39 0.13
N ARG A 132 41.09 -40.12 0.43
CA ARG A 132 42.22 -40.65 -0.33
C ARG A 132 42.99 -41.61 0.58
N PRO A 133 43.04 -42.91 0.25
CA PRO A 133 43.74 -43.89 1.09
C PRO A 133 45.18 -43.47 1.37
N GLY A 134 45.58 -43.50 2.66
CA GLY A 134 46.92 -43.14 3.11
C GLY A 134 47.23 -41.63 3.12
N GLN A 135 46.25 -40.76 2.87
CA GLN A 135 46.41 -39.30 2.94
C GLN A 135 45.48 -38.69 4.00
N PRO A 136 45.93 -37.66 4.73
CA PRO A 136 45.07 -36.95 5.66
C PRO A 136 43.93 -36.23 4.92
N ALA A 137 42.81 -36.04 5.63
CA ALA A 137 41.71 -35.23 5.13
C ALA A 137 42.16 -33.78 4.87
N VAL A 138 41.60 -33.18 3.83
CA VAL A 138 41.81 -31.79 3.46
C VAL A 138 41.06 -30.92 4.47
N THR A 139 41.78 -30.01 5.12
CA THR A 139 41.24 -29.10 6.15
C THR A 139 41.37 -27.63 5.78
N GLN A 140 42.09 -27.31 4.70
CA GLN A 140 42.29 -25.96 4.20
C GLN A 140 42.12 -25.89 2.68
N LEU A 141 41.57 -24.79 2.16
CA LEU A 141 41.39 -24.62 0.71
C LEU A 141 42.72 -24.60 -0.07
N THR A 142 43.82 -24.19 0.57
CA THR A 142 45.18 -24.21 0.02
C THR A 142 45.69 -25.63 -0.32
N GLN A 143 45.10 -26.66 0.30
CA GLN A 143 45.43 -28.06 0.05
C GLN A 143 44.67 -28.65 -1.15
N LEU A 144 43.78 -27.87 -1.77
CA LEU A 144 43.10 -28.27 -3.01
C LEU A 144 44.01 -28.17 -4.25
N ARG A 145 45.21 -27.59 -4.11
CA ARG A 145 46.19 -27.49 -5.20
C ARG A 145 46.48 -28.86 -5.81
N GLY A 146 46.39 -28.95 -7.13
CA GLY A 146 46.58 -30.15 -7.93
C GLY A 146 45.37 -31.08 -7.98
N LEU A 147 44.31 -30.84 -7.19
CA LEU A 147 43.12 -31.69 -7.17
C LEU A 147 42.18 -31.39 -8.34
N LYS A 148 41.40 -32.40 -8.71
CA LYS A 148 40.28 -32.29 -9.66
C LYS A 148 39.01 -31.94 -8.91
N ILE A 149 38.49 -30.72 -9.09
CA ILE A 149 37.30 -30.24 -8.39
C ILE A 149 36.25 -29.77 -9.40
N ASN A 150 35.06 -30.33 -9.34
CA ASN A 150 33.92 -29.75 -10.04
C ASN A 150 33.42 -28.52 -9.27
N ILE A 151 33.47 -27.34 -9.89
CA ILE A 151 33.13 -26.08 -9.21
C ILE A 151 31.66 -25.67 -9.41
N GLY A 152 30.84 -26.58 -9.94
CA GLY A 152 29.42 -26.39 -10.21
C GLY A 152 29.10 -26.08 -11.67
N ALA A 153 27.82 -26.22 -12.03
CA ALA A 153 27.33 -26.03 -13.40
C ALA A 153 27.64 -24.65 -13.98
N LYS A 154 27.89 -24.59 -15.28
CA LYS A 154 28.12 -23.33 -15.99
C LYS A 154 26.87 -22.43 -15.89
N GLY A 155 27.05 -21.17 -15.50
CA GLY A 155 25.95 -20.22 -15.31
C GLY A 155 25.34 -20.21 -13.91
N SER A 156 25.63 -21.21 -13.05
CA SER A 156 25.26 -21.17 -11.64
C SER A 156 26.12 -20.18 -10.84
N GLY A 157 25.68 -19.81 -9.63
CA GLY A 157 26.44 -18.93 -8.73
C GLY A 157 27.69 -19.58 -8.12
N ALA A 158 27.71 -20.91 -8.01
CA ALA A 158 28.76 -21.68 -7.33
C ALA A 158 30.17 -21.47 -7.92
N PRO A 159 30.41 -21.53 -9.25
CA PRO A 159 31.74 -21.29 -9.82
C PRO A 159 32.33 -19.91 -9.51
N ARG A 160 31.50 -18.86 -9.42
CA ARG A 160 31.99 -17.51 -9.09
C ARG A 160 32.40 -17.46 -7.63
N LEU A 161 31.53 -17.92 -6.74
CA LEU A 161 31.77 -17.96 -5.31
C LEU A 161 33.03 -18.76 -4.99
N PHE A 162 33.15 -19.98 -5.54
CA PHE A 162 34.31 -20.82 -5.27
C PHE A 162 35.63 -20.19 -5.72
N ARG A 163 35.65 -19.48 -6.85
CA ARG A 163 36.83 -18.73 -7.29
C ARG A 163 37.20 -17.59 -6.34
N GLN A 164 36.21 -16.85 -5.81
CA GLN A 164 36.48 -15.81 -4.81
C GLN A 164 37.05 -16.40 -3.52
N LEU A 165 36.60 -17.58 -3.10
CA LEU A 165 37.17 -18.29 -1.96
C LEU A 165 38.61 -18.71 -2.20
N LEU A 166 38.93 -19.26 -3.37
CA LEU A 166 40.29 -19.63 -3.74
C LEU A 166 41.22 -18.40 -3.78
N ASP A 167 40.75 -17.28 -4.35
CA ASP A 167 41.49 -16.03 -4.46
C ASP A 167 41.86 -15.45 -3.08
N VAL A 168 40.90 -15.41 -2.14
CA VAL A 168 41.14 -14.95 -0.76
C VAL A 168 42.15 -15.84 -0.01
N ASN A 169 42.34 -17.09 -0.45
CA ASN A 169 43.33 -18.03 0.08
C ASN A 169 44.65 -18.03 -0.71
N GLY A 170 44.81 -17.18 -1.72
CA GLY A 170 46.00 -17.15 -2.57
C GLY A 170 46.19 -18.43 -3.37
N VAL A 171 45.09 -19.04 -3.82
CA VAL A 171 45.10 -20.22 -4.69
C VAL A 171 44.65 -19.79 -6.08
N ALA A 172 45.57 -19.81 -7.04
CA ALA A 172 45.26 -19.42 -8.41
C ALA A 172 44.43 -20.51 -9.10
N PRO A 173 43.51 -20.14 -10.01
CA PRO A 173 42.70 -21.12 -10.74
C PRO A 173 43.51 -22.17 -11.51
N SER A 174 44.71 -21.81 -11.98
CA SER A 174 45.63 -22.72 -12.68
C SER A 174 46.27 -23.77 -11.76
N GLU A 175 46.21 -23.57 -10.45
CA GLU A 175 46.70 -24.54 -9.48
C GLU A 175 45.69 -25.66 -9.20
N LEU A 176 44.47 -25.60 -9.77
CA LEU A 176 43.45 -26.64 -9.67
C LEU A 176 43.04 -27.13 -11.06
N GLN A 177 42.64 -28.40 -11.14
CA GLN A 177 41.94 -28.92 -12.31
C GLN A 177 40.43 -28.75 -12.08
N THR A 178 39.81 -27.77 -12.74
CA THR A 178 38.39 -27.47 -12.52
C THR A 178 37.50 -28.00 -13.64
N SER A 179 36.37 -28.62 -13.29
CA SER A 179 35.25 -28.93 -14.21
C SER A 179 33.99 -28.13 -13.84
N GLN A 180 33.04 -28.01 -14.77
CA GLN A 180 31.76 -27.31 -14.60
C GLN A 180 30.59 -28.16 -15.10
N LEU A 181 30.53 -29.38 -14.60
CA LEU A 181 29.44 -30.32 -14.83
C LEU A 181 28.23 -30.00 -13.95
N ASP A 182 27.06 -30.35 -14.46
CA ASP A 182 25.81 -30.33 -13.69
C ASP A 182 25.86 -31.28 -12.49
N ASN A 183 24.98 -31.06 -11.53
CA ASN A 183 25.00 -31.73 -10.22
C ASN A 183 25.07 -33.26 -10.31
N THR A 184 24.22 -33.88 -11.13
CA THR A 184 24.18 -35.34 -11.31
C THR A 184 25.46 -35.89 -11.96
N PRO A 185 25.89 -35.44 -13.16
CA PRO A 185 27.13 -35.95 -13.75
C PRO A 185 28.38 -35.66 -12.89
N ALA A 186 28.44 -34.52 -12.20
CA ALA A 186 29.52 -34.22 -11.26
C ALA A 186 29.58 -35.21 -10.10
N THR A 187 28.42 -35.58 -9.57
CA THR A 187 28.31 -36.58 -8.50
C THR A 187 28.81 -37.94 -8.98
N VAL A 188 28.41 -38.36 -10.19
CA VAL A 188 28.89 -39.60 -10.81
C VAL A 188 30.43 -39.58 -10.96
N GLU A 189 31.03 -38.48 -11.43
CA GLU A 189 32.49 -38.37 -11.52
C GLU A 189 33.21 -38.47 -10.17
N LEU A 190 32.64 -37.92 -9.10
CA LEU A 190 33.20 -38.03 -7.76
C LEU A 190 33.15 -39.48 -7.25
N LEU A 191 31.99 -40.13 -7.38
CA LEU A 191 31.79 -41.51 -6.92
C LEU A 191 32.66 -42.52 -7.69
N GLU A 192 32.91 -42.26 -8.99
CA GLU A 192 33.78 -43.08 -9.82
C GLU A 192 35.28 -42.71 -9.68
N GLY A 193 35.62 -41.77 -8.79
CA GLY A 193 37.01 -41.37 -8.52
C GLY A 193 37.68 -40.61 -9.67
N ARG A 194 36.90 -40.10 -10.64
CA ARG A 194 37.39 -39.22 -11.72
C ARG A 194 37.57 -37.78 -11.26
N SER A 195 36.83 -37.37 -10.24
CA SER A 195 36.99 -36.10 -9.51
C SER A 195 37.42 -36.37 -8.06
N ASP A 196 38.18 -35.45 -7.48
CA ASP A 196 38.58 -35.49 -6.07
C ASP A 196 37.57 -34.74 -5.19
N GLY A 197 36.76 -33.86 -5.78
CA GLY A 197 35.75 -33.10 -5.08
C GLY A 197 34.72 -32.46 -5.99
N LEU A 198 33.66 -31.95 -5.38
CA LEU A 198 32.65 -31.16 -6.07
C LEU A 198 32.04 -30.12 -5.13
N VAL A 199 31.59 -29.02 -5.73
CA VAL A 199 30.93 -27.91 -5.06
C VAL A 199 29.46 -27.84 -5.46
N PHE A 200 28.57 -27.78 -4.48
CA PHE A 200 27.17 -27.37 -4.67
C PHE A 200 26.89 -26.03 -4.00
N ALA A 201 25.99 -25.27 -4.62
CA ALA A 201 25.18 -24.26 -3.95
C ALA A 201 23.72 -24.73 -4.06
N ALA A 202 23.23 -25.40 -3.01
CA ALA A 202 21.93 -26.06 -3.01
C ALA A 202 21.33 -26.05 -1.60
N ALA A 203 20.01 -26.22 -1.55
CA ALA A 203 19.29 -26.35 -0.29
C ALA A 203 19.64 -27.69 0.41
N PRO A 204 19.58 -27.75 1.76
CA PRO A 204 19.89 -28.96 2.54
C PRO A 204 19.03 -30.19 2.21
N ASP A 205 17.80 -29.97 1.76
CA ASP A 205 16.84 -31.02 1.41
C ASP A 205 17.04 -31.58 0.00
N ASP A 206 18.04 -31.09 -0.76
CA ASP A 206 18.41 -31.67 -2.05
C ASP A 206 18.82 -33.15 -1.88
N PRO A 207 18.18 -34.09 -2.61
CA PRO A 207 18.47 -35.52 -2.49
C PRO A 207 19.93 -35.89 -2.71
N LEU A 208 20.67 -35.17 -3.57
CA LEU A 208 22.09 -35.44 -3.81
C LEU A 208 22.94 -35.06 -2.59
N ILE A 209 22.59 -33.98 -1.89
CA ILE A 209 23.26 -33.58 -0.65
C ILE A 209 23.03 -34.64 0.43
N GLN A 210 21.80 -35.09 0.61
CA GLN A 210 21.45 -36.15 1.57
C GLN A 210 22.19 -37.46 1.30
N MET A 211 22.29 -37.84 0.03
CA MET A 211 23.01 -39.04 -0.40
C MET A 211 24.51 -38.91 -0.11
N LEU A 212 25.13 -37.78 -0.46
CA LEU A 212 26.58 -37.57 -0.29
C LEU A 212 27.00 -37.46 1.18
N LEU A 213 26.15 -36.88 2.04
CA LEU A 213 26.38 -36.87 3.50
C LEU A 213 26.40 -38.27 4.12
N GLN A 214 25.82 -39.26 3.44
CA GLN A 214 25.75 -40.66 3.89
C GLN A 214 26.67 -41.58 3.08
N THR A 215 27.38 -41.07 2.08
CA THR A 215 28.19 -41.88 1.17
C THR A 215 29.55 -42.21 1.79
N PRO A 216 29.90 -43.51 1.98
CA PRO A 216 31.22 -43.89 2.48
C PRO A 216 32.35 -43.43 1.54
N GLY A 217 33.46 -42.99 2.10
CA GLY A 217 34.61 -42.49 1.33
C GLY A 217 34.42 -41.08 0.75
N VAL A 218 33.33 -40.40 1.09
CA VAL A 218 33.09 -38.98 0.81
C VAL A 218 32.87 -38.25 2.13
N TYR A 219 33.47 -37.08 2.30
CA TYR A 219 33.28 -36.24 3.46
C TYR A 219 32.98 -34.80 3.07
N LEU A 220 32.25 -34.10 3.94
CA LEU A 220 31.99 -32.68 3.83
C LEU A 220 33.22 -31.90 4.32
N PHE A 221 33.66 -30.92 3.54
CA PHE A 221 34.71 -29.99 3.97
C PHE A 221 34.18 -29.04 5.04
N ASP A 222 34.94 -28.88 6.12
CA ASP A 222 34.62 -28.00 7.24
C ASP A 222 35.34 -26.66 7.07
N PHE A 223 34.57 -25.58 6.87
CA PHE A 223 35.10 -24.22 6.79
C PHE A 223 35.41 -23.70 8.19
N THR A 224 36.47 -24.23 8.82
CA THR A 224 36.93 -23.82 10.15
C THR A 224 37.20 -22.30 10.28
N GLN A 225 37.45 -21.64 9.16
CA GLN A 225 37.64 -20.19 9.04
C GLN A 225 36.38 -19.44 8.56
N ALA A 226 35.18 -20.02 8.70
CA ALA A 226 33.91 -19.45 8.21
C ALA A 226 33.73 -17.98 8.63
N GLU A 227 33.94 -17.66 9.91
CA GLU A 227 33.87 -16.29 10.41
C GLU A 227 34.87 -15.33 9.74
N ALA A 228 36.07 -15.79 9.39
CA ALA A 228 37.03 -14.94 8.68
C ALA A 228 36.56 -14.65 7.24
N TYR A 229 35.91 -15.64 6.59
CA TYR A 229 35.33 -15.45 5.27
C TYR A 229 34.19 -14.43 5.30
N THR A 230 33.29 -14.45 6.28
CA THR A 230 32.20 -13.47 6.36
C THR A 230 32.69 -12.03 6.54
N ARG A 231 33.87 -11.84 7.16
CA ARG A 231 34.50 -10.51 7.31
C ARG A 231 35.19 -10.03 6.04
N ARG A 232 35.73 -10.94 5.23
CA ARG A 232 36.40 -10.62 3.96
C ARG A 232 35.43 -10.53 2.78
N LEU A 233 34.34 -11.28 2.84
CA LEU A 233 33.29 -11.38 1.84
C LEU A 233 31.95 -11.11 2.56
N PRO A 234 31.57 -9.82 2.74
CA PRO A 234 30.43 -9.44 3.57
C PRO A 234 29.07 -10.01 3.15
N PHE A 235 28.95 -10.45 1.90
CA PHE A 235 27.77 -11.15 1.40
C PHE A 235 27.63 -12.59 1.94
N LEU A 236 28.65 -13.15 2.58
CA LEU A 236 28.61 -14.48 3.17
C LEU A 236 28.17 -14.43 4.62
N THR A 237 27.41 -15.44 5.00
CA THR A 237 27.02 -15.74 6.37
C THR A 237 27.65 -17.05 6.82
N HIS A 238 27.93 -17.15 8.11
CA HIS A 238 28.38 -18.39 8.73
C HIS A 238 27.16 -19.16 9.19
N VAL A 239 27.05 -20.41 8.76
CA VAL A 239 26.02 -21.34 9.21
C VAL A 239 26.66 -22.63 9.71
N THR A 240 26.04 -23.24 10.72
CA THR A 240 26.49 -24.51 11.27
C THR A 240 25.53 -25.61 10.85
N LEU A 241 26.04 -26.71 10.29
CA LEU A 241 25.30 -27.96 10.13
C LEU A 241 25.40 -28.74 11.44
N PRO A 242 24.33 -28.88 12.23
CA PRO A 242 24.41 -29.51 13.54
C PRO A 242 24.66 -31.02 13.45
N ARG A 243 25.38 -31.58 14.42
CA ARG A 243 25.53 -33.01 14.65
C ARG A 243 24.16 -33.71 14.67
N GLY A 244 24.06 -34.81 13.96
CA GLY A 244 22.85 -35.64 13.91
C GLY A 244 21.68 -35.07 13.09
N ILE A 245 21.80 -33.89 12.47
CA ILE A 245 20.67 -33.27 11.75
C ILE A 245 20.18 -34.07 10.53
N VAL A 246 21.05 -34.88 9.91
CA VAL A 246 20.71 -35.73 8.76
C VAL A 246 19.99 -36.98 9.25
N ASP A 247 20.55 -37.66 10.25
CA ASP A 247 19.97 -38.82 10.91
C ASP A 247 20.39 -38.84 12.39
N LEU A 248 19.46 -38.48 13.27
CA LEU A 248 19.70 -38.44 14.71
C LEU A 248 19.95 -39.83 15.30
N GLY A 249 19.35 -40.88 14.72
CA GLY A 249 19.49 -42.25 15.22
C GLY A 249 20.86 -42.85 14.89
N ARG A 250 21.44 -42.46 13.75
CA ARG A 250 22.79 -42.84 13.33
C ARG A 250 23.87 -41.83 13.70
N ASP A 251 23.48 -40.71 14.31
CA ASP A 251 24.38 -39.60 14.65
C ASP A 251 25.13 -39.06 13.41
N LEU A 252 24.38 -38.79 12.34
CA LEU A 252 24.91 -38.25 11.10
C LEU A 252 24.47 -36.79 10.90
N PRO A 253 25.39 -35.85 10.64
CA PRO A 253 26.85 -36.00 10.76
C PRO A 253 27.28 -36.23 12.21
N ALA A 254 28.43 -36.88 12.44
CA ALA A 254 28.94 -37.21 13.79
C ALA A 254 29.50 -36.01 14.57
N ARG A 255 29.57 -34.84 13.94
CA ARG A 255 30.04 -33.58 14.51
C ARG A 255 29.39 -32.41 13.78
N ASP A 256 29.48 -31.24 14.39
CA ASP A 256 29.10 -29.99 13.73
C ASP A 256 30.07 -29.66 12.58
N TYR A 257 29.53 -29.13 11.49
CA TYR A 257 30.31 -28.58 10.38
C TYR A 257 30.05 -27.09 10.23
N HIS A 258 31.12 -26.30 10.12
CA HIS A 258 31.03 -24.89 9.80
C HIS A 258 30.99 -24.72 8.30
N LEU A 259 29.95 -24.04 7.81
CA LEU A 259 29.75 -23.75 6.40
C LEU A 259 29.62 -22.24 6.19
N ILE A 260 29.86 -21.84 4.96
CA ILE A 260 29.62 -20.48 4.49
C ILE A 260 28.44 -20.50 3.53
N ALA A 261 27.57 -19.52 3.67
CA ALA A 261 26.34 -19.43 2.90
C ALA A 261 26.13 -18.00 2.41
N PRO A 262 26.08 -17.74 1.10
CA PRO A 262 25.31 -16.61 0.60
C PRO A 262 23.85 -16.71 1.06
N THR A 263 23.15 -15.58 0.99
CA THR A 263 21.76 -15.49 1.41
C THR A 263 20.89 -15.15 0.20
N ALA A 264 19.80 -15.89 0.01
CA ALA A 264 18.77 -15.56 -0.94
C ALA A 264 17.96 -14.37 -0.39
N THR A 265 17.80 -13.34 -1.19
CA THR A 265 17.08 -12.10 -0.89
C THR A 265 15.96 -11.92 -1.91
N LEU A 266 14.87 -11.28 -1.48
CA LEU A 266 13.86 -10.78 -2.40
C LEU A 266 14.17 -9.32 -2.69
N VAL A 267 14.30 -8.95 -3.96
CA VAL A 267 14.69 -7.60 -4.37
C VAL A 267 13.61 -7.05 -5.30
N ALA A 268 13.20 -5.82 -5.06
CA ALA A 268 12.26 -5.11 -5.91
C ALA A 268 12.88 -3.84 -6.46
N ARG A 269 12.25 -3.27 -7.47
CA ARG A 269 12.48 -1.88 -7.84
C ARG A 269 11.92 -0.95 -6.76
N GLU A 270 12.57 0.19 -6.56
CA GLU A 270 12.19 1.20 -5.57
C GLU A 270 10.82 1.82 -5.86
N ASP A 271 10.40 1.84 -7.13
CA ASP A 271 9.08 2.33 -7.55
C ASP A 271 7.94 1.30 -7.40
N LEU A 272 8.24 0.11 -6.85
CA LEU A 272 7.20 -0.88 -6.54
C LEU A 272 6.24 -0.32 -5.48
N HIS A 273 4.94 -0.49 -5.72
CA HIS A 273 3.93 0.01 -4.80
C HIS A 273 4.14 -0.56 -3.36
N PRO A 274 4.21 0.30 -2.31
CA PRO A 274 4.32 -0.09 -0.90
C PRO A 274 3.41 -1.24 -0.42
N ALA A 275 2.14 -1.26 -0.85
CA ALA A 275 1.21 -2.31 -0.45
C ALA A 275 1.55 -3.69 -1.07
N LEU A 276 2.20 -3.73 -2.23
CA LEU A 276 2.74 -4.98 -2.78
C LEU A 276 3.96 -5.44 -1.98
N ILE A 277 4.88 -4.52 -1.65
CA ILE A 277 6.03 -4.81 -0.77
C ILE A 277 5.54 -5.48 0.51
N GLU A 278 4.51 -4.91 1.15
CA GLU A 278 3.94 -5.44 2.37
C GLU A 278 3.37 -6.86 2.20
N LEU A 279 2.58 -7.11 1.16
CA LEU A 279 2.04 -8.45 0.87
C LEU A 279 3.14 -9.48 0.63
N PHE A 280 4.18 -9.12 -0.11
CA PHE A 280 5.32 -10.00 -0.33
C PHE A 280 6.07 -10.30 0.96
N VAL A 281 6.31 -9.31 1.81
CA VAL A 281 6.98 -9.51 3.10
C VAL A 281 6.14 -10.41 4.03
N GLN A 282 4.82 -10.24 4.05
CA GLN A 282 3.92 -11.12 4.80
C GLN A 282 3.88 -12.55 4.24
N ALA A 283 3.90 -12.71 2.92
CA ALA A 283 4.05 -14.02 2.29
C ALA A 283 5.41 -14.63 2.63
N ALA A 284 6.48 -13.83 2.62
CA ALA A 284 7.81 -14.27 3.00
C ALA A 284 7.84 -14.77 4.44
N ALA A 285 7.18 -14.07 5.38
CA ALA A 285 7.07 -14.50 6.77
C ALA A 285 6.38 -15.86 6.92
N ARG A 286 5.33 -16.12 6.13
CA ARG A 286 4.62 -17.40 6.13
C ARG A 286 5.44 -18.52 5.47
N ILE A 287 6.17 -18.22 4.39
CA ILE A 287 6.91 -19.20 3.58
C ILE A 287 8.25 -19.57 4.23
N HIS A 288 8.95 -18.59 4.83
CA HIS A 288 10.32 -18.72 5.32
C HIS A 288 10.47 -18.63 6.85
N GLY A 289 9.39 -18.36 7.59
CA GLY A 289 9.40 -18.23 9.05
C GLY A 289 9.58 -19.53 9.83
N GLY A 290 9.55 -20.69 9.17
CA GLY A 290 9.75 -21.99 9.78
C GLY A 290 11.21 -22.25 10.18
N ALA A 291 11.41 -23.24 11.05
CA ALA A 291 12.74 -23.77 11.31
C ALA A 291 13.23 -24.62 10.12
N GLY A 292 14.53 -24.61 9.88
CA GLY A 292 15.21 -25.43 8.89
C GLY A 292 16.55 -25.92 9.42
N TRP A 293 17.36 -26.57 8.57
CA TRP A 293 18.66 -27.11 8.99
C TRP A 293 19.67 -26.02 9.38
N PHE A 294 19.56 -24.84 8.76
CA PHE A 294 20.47 -23.71 8.95
C PHE A 294 19.78 -22.47 9.51
N SER A 295 18.48 -22.56 9.80
CA SER A 295 17.68 -21.43 10.25
C SER A 295 16.80 -21.79 11.43
N GLN A 296 16.78 -20.91 12.43
CA GLN A 296 15.85 -21.01 13.55
C GLN A 296 14.47 -20.47 13.15
N GLN A 297 13.43 -20.87 13.89
CA GLN A 297 12.09 -20.34 13.70
C GLN A 297 12.10 -18.81 13.87
N GLY A 298 11.51 -18.10 12.90
CA GLY A 298 11.45 -16.63 12.87
C GLY A 298 12.77 -15.93 12.53
N GLN A 299 13.83 -16.66 12.14
CA GLN A 299 15.08 -16.04 11.69
C GLN A 299 14.94 -15.35 10.33
N PHE A 300 14.11 -15.91 9.45
CA PHE A 300 13.79 -15.36 8.15
C PHE A 300 12.26 -15.15 8.02
N PRO A 301 11.82 -14.20 7.18
CA PRO A 301 12.60 -13.20 6.48
C PRO A 301 13.20 -12.15 7.44
N SER A 302 14.30 -11.50 7.05
CA SER A 302 14.94 -10.47 7.88
C SER A 302 15.60 -9.35 7.09
N ALA A 303 15.77 -8.19 7.73
CA ALA A 303 16.57 -7.08 7.21
C ALA A 303 18.09 -7.29 7.29
N ARG A 304 18.54 -8.42 7.84
CA ARG A 304 19.97 -8.76 7.95
C ARG A 304 20.43 -9.51 6.71
N TYR A 305 21.74 -9.61 6.51
CA TYR A 305 22.35 -10.46 5.47
C TYR A 305 22.03 -10.04 4.03
N THR A 306 21.69 -8.75 3.83
CA THR A 306 21.51 -8.12 2.52
C THR A 306 22.46 -6.94 2.39
N GLU A 307 23.03 -6.78 1.20
CA GLU A 307 23.84 -5.60 0.82
C GLU A 307 22.98 -4.50 0.22
N ILE A 308 21.73 -4.81 -0.12
CA ILE A 308 20.79 -3.88 -0.75
C ILE A 308 19.97 -3.19 0.35
N PRO A 309 19.77 -1.86 0.28
CA PRO A 309 18.95 -1.12 1.24
C PRO A 309 17.55 -1.74 1.39
N VAL A 310 17.11 -1.95 2.62
CA VAL A 310 15.82 -2.58 2.90
C VAL A 310 14.70 -1.56 2.69
N ALA A 311 13.65 -1.95 1.96
CA ALA A 311 12.47 -1.13 1.74
C ALA A 311 11.85 -0.69 3.07
N GLY A 312 11.37 0.56 3.15
CA GLY A 312 10.85 1.14 4.39
C GLY A 312 9.69 0.33 4.99
N GLU A 313 8.82 -0.22 4.15
CA GLU A 313 7.70 -1.09 4.53
C GLU A 313 8.19 -2.42 5.08
N ALA A 314 9.19 -3.03 4.45
CA ALA A 314 9.79 -4.27 4.93
C ALA A 314 10.47 -4.07 6.29
N ALA A 315 11.21 -2.96 6.45
CA ALA A 315 11.85 -2.61 7.71
C ALA A 315 10.84 -2.41 8.85
N LYS A 316 9.70 -1.74 8.58
CA LYS A 316 8.59 -1.59 9.55
C LYS A 316 8.01 -2.95 9.93
N PHE A 317 7.77 -3.83 8.96
CA PHE A 317 7.26 -5.17 9.23
C PHE A 317 8.18 -5.99 10.13
N TYR A 318 9.50 -5.94 9.92
CA TYR A 318 10.44 -6.69 10.77
C TYR A 318 10.53 -6.16 12.20
N LYS A 319 10.19 -4.89 12.42
CA LYS A 319 10.19 -4.27 13.74
C LYS A 319 8.86 -4.51 14.48
N ASP A 320 7.74 -4.28 13.80
CA ASP A 320 6.42 -4.16 14.43
C ASP A 320 5.44 -5.29 14.03
N GLY A 321 5.83 -6.14 13.08
CA GLY A 321 5.01 -7.21 12.49
C GLY A 321 3.98 -6.69 11.48
N ALA A 322 2.96 -7.50 11.19
CA ALA A 322 1.86 -7.10 10.32
C ALA A 322 1.12 -5.87 10.88
N PRO A 323 0.71 -4.91 10.04
CA PRO A 323 -0.01 -3.71 10.48
C PRO A 323 -1.27 -4.03 11.27
N PHE A 324 -1.56 -3.18 12.24
CA PHE A 324 -2.64 -3.40 13.21
C PHE A 324 -4.00 -3.65 12.53
N LEU A 325 -4.36 -2.85 11.52
CA LEU A 325 -5.64 -2.98 10.84
C LEU A 325 -5.78 -4.33 10.13
N GLN A 326 -4.73 -4.83 9.49
CA GLN A 326 -4.75 -6.11 8.76
C GLN A 326 -4.92 -7.33 9.68
N ARG A 327 -4.73 -7.18 10.99
CA ARG A 327 -5.04 -8.24 11.97
C ARG A 327 -6.54 -8.48 12.14
N TYR A 328 -7.38 -7.50 11.78
CA TYR A 328 -8.82 -7.54 12.01
C TYR A 328 -9.67 -7.44 10.73
N MET A 329 -9.08 -7.04 9.60
CA MET A 329 -9.81 -6.85 8.35
C MET A 329 -8.99 -7.26 7.12
N SER A 330 -9.66 -7.33 5.96
CA SER A 330 -9.00 -7.68 4.69
C SER A 330 -7.97 -6.64 4.27
N PHE A 331 -6.99 -7.08 3.48
CA PHE A 331 -5.92 -6.23 2.92
C PHE A 331 -6.45 -4.95 2.28
N TRP A 332 -7.46 -5.06 1.40
CA TRP A 332 -8.01 -3.90 0.69
C TRP A 332 -8.64 -2.87 1.62
N LEU A 333 -9.35 -3.32 2.66
CA LEU A 333 -9.98 -2.42 3.62
C LEU A 333 -8.93 -1.76 4.52
N ALA A 334 -7.94 -2.53 4.97
CA ALA A 334 -6.86 -2.01 5.81
C ALA A 334 -6.03 -0.96 5.07
N ASN A 335 -5.58 -1.27 3.85
CA ASN A 335 -4.80 -0.35 3.02
C ASN A 335 -5.62 0.90 2.64
N PHE A 336 -6.94 0.77 2.42
CA PHE A 336 -7.81 1.93 2.20
C PHE A 336 -7.89 2.82 3.44
N LEU A 337 -8.14 2.26 4.63
CA LEU A 337 -8.29 3.03 5.86
C LEU A 337 -6.98 3.70 6.30
N ASP A 338 -5.85 3.00 6.17
CA ASP A 338 -4.53 3.53 6.53
C ASP A 338 -4.18 4.77 5.68
N ARG A 339 -4.49 4.72 4.37
CA ARG A 339 -4.32 5.88 3.47
C ARG A 339 -5.31 7.00 3.75
N MET A 340 -6.55 6.66 4.08
CA MET A 340 -7.61 7.65 4.29
C MET A 340 -7.58 8.32 5.66
N TRP A 341 -6.72 7.89 6.59
CA TRP A 341 -6.67 8.49 7.93
C TRP A 341 -6.35 10.01 7.87
N VAL A 342 -5.42 10.41 6.99
CA VAL A 342 -5.08 11.83 6.77
C VAL A 342 -6.28 12.58 6.21
N LEU A 343 -7.03 11.97 5.28
CA LEU A 343 -8.25 12.55 4.74
C LEU A 343 -9.33 12.66 5.82
N VAL A 344 -9.48 11.67 6.69
CA VAL A 344 -10.44 11.71 7.81
C VAL A 344 -10.10 12.86 8.75
N VAL A 345 -8.82 13.08 9.07
CA VAL A 345 -8.38 14.22 9.89
C VAL A 345 -8.63 15.55 9.17
N ALA A 346 -8.24 15.66 7.89
CA ALA A 346 -8.45 16.87 7.10
C ALA A 346 -9.94 17.21 6.95
N LEU A 347 -10.78 16.19 6.71
CA LEU A 347 -12.22 16.33 6.62
C LEU A 347 -12.83 16.71 7.97
N GLY A 348 -12.36 16.11 9.06
CA GLY A 348 -12.74 16.50 10.42
C GLY A 348 -12.42 17.97 10.71
N ALA A 349 -11.22 18.42 10.33
CA ALA A 349 -10.81 19.82 10.45
C ALA A 349 -11.67 20.76 9.58
N LEU A 350 -12.11 20.32 8.41
CA LEU A 350 -12.98 21.09 7.51
C LEU A 350 -14.44 21.13 8.00
N ILE A 351 -14.94 20.05 8.61
CA ILE A 351 -16.30 19.99 9.15
C ILE A 351 -16.51 21.05 10.25
N LEU A 352 -15.48 21.35 11.06
CA LEU A 352 -15.56 22.33 12.14
C LEU A 352 -15.97 23.75 11.66
N PRO A 353 -15.26 24.42 10.73
CA PRO A 353 -15.68 25.72 10.22
C PRO A 353 -16.99 25.63 9.42
N LEU A 354 -17.18 24.56 8.64
CA LEU A 354 -18.42 24.36 7.87
C LEU A 354 -19.66 24.26 8.77
N SER A 355 -19.53 23.62 9.93
CA SER A 355 -20.59 23.52 10.93
C SER A 355 -21.03 24.89 11.46
N LYS A 356 -20.15 25.89 11.44
CA LYS A 356 -20.46 27.28 11.82
C LYS A 356 -21.07 28.09 10.69
N VAL A 357 -20.83 27.73 9.43
CA VAL A 357 -21.29 28.48 8.26
C VAL A 357 -22.68 28.04 7.80
N VAL A 358 -23.03 26.76 7.95
CA VAL A 358 -24.34 26.23 7.51
C VAL A 358 -25.53 26.86 8.26
N PRO A 359 -25.53 26.99 9.60
CA PRO A 359 -26.65 27.60 10.33
C PRO A 359 -26.97 29.06 9.92
N PRO A 360 -26.00 30.00 9.84
CA PRO A 360 -26.31 31.38 9.44
C PRO A 360 -26.73 31.49 7.98
N LEU A 361 -26.19 30.66 7.08
CA LEU A 361 -26.64 30.63 5.67
C LEU A 361 -28.08 30.16 5.54
N TYR A 362 -28.48 29.17 6.35
CA TYR A 362 -29.88 28.71 6.41
C TYR A 362 -30.83 29.83 6.86
N VAL A 363 -30.47 30.52 7.95
CA VAL A 363 -31.20 31.69 8.47
C VAL A 363 -31.32 32.79 7.41
N TRP A 364 -30.20 33.17 6.79
CA TRP A 364 -30.15 34.20 5.77
C TRP A 364 -31.04 33.86 4.57
N ARG A 365 -31.01 32.61 4.10
CA ARG A 365 -31.81 32.17 2.94
C ARG A 365 -33.31 32.24 3.23
N ILE A 366 -33.74 31.83 4.42
CA ILE A 366 -35.15 31.91 4.83
C ILE A 366 -35.59 33.36 4.97
N ARG A 367 -34.83 34.19 5.69
CA ARG A 367 -35.14 35.62 5.85
C ARG A 367 -35.17 36.37 4.53
N SER A 368 -34.27 36.05 3.60
CA SER A 368 -34.24 36.66 2.27
C SER A 368 -35.54 36.45 1.48
N ARG A 369 -36.25 35.32 1.68
CA ARG A 369 -37.57 35.11 1.07
C ARG A 369 -38.61 36.09 1.62
N ILE A 370 -38.59 36.34 2.93
CA ILE A 370 -39.49 37.29 3.60
C ILE A 370 -39.14 38.73 3.20
N TYR A 371 -37.86 39.09 3.19
CA TYR A 371 -37.40 40.44 2.83
C TYR A 371 -37.69 40.83 1.37
N ARG A 372 -37.74 39.87 0.44
CA ARG A 372 -38.16 40.16 -0.95
C ARG A 372 -39.58 40.72 -1.00
N TRP A 373 -40.49 40.23 -0.15
CA TRP A 373 -41.85 40.73 -0.05
C TRP A 373 -41.93 42.08 0.66
N TYR A 374 -41.10 42.29 1.70
CA TYR A 374 -40.93 43.63 2.29
C TYR A 374 -40.48 44.67 1.25
N GLY A 375 -39.56 44.30 0.35
CA GLY A 375 -39.15 45.16 -0.75
C GLY A 375 -40.33 45.52 -1.67
N GLN A 376 -41.19 44.56 -2.01
CA GLN A 376 -42.39 44.82 -2.80
C GLN A 376 -43.40 45.71 -2.07
N LEU A 377 -43.62 45.49 -0.76
CA LEU A 377 -44.45 46.36 0.06
C LEU A 377 -43.93 47.80 0.05
N ARG A 378 -42.61 47.98 0.17
CA ARG A 378 -41.97 49.30 0.11
C ARG A 378 -42.15 49.98 -1.24
N THR A 379 -42.16 49.24 -2.36
CA THR A 379 -42.48 49.83 -3.66
C THR A 379 -43.92 50.34 -3.76
N VAL A 380 -44.85 49.71 -3.03
CA VAL A 380 -46.24 50.19 -2.92
C VAL A 380 -46.27 51.48 -2.11
N GLU A 381 -45.60 51.53 -0.96
CA GLU A 381 -45.48 52.74 -0.13
C GLU A 381 -44.82 53.90 -0.87
N GLN A 382 -43.72 53.65 -1.59
CA GLN A 382 -43.04 54.68 -2.40
C GLN A 382 -43.95 55.20 -3.51
N ALA A 383 -44.67 54.33 -4.21
CA ALA A 383 -45.62 54.75 -5.24
C ALA A 383 -46.78 55.59 -4.66
N LEU A 384 -47.12 55.43 -3.38
CA LEU A 384 -48.08 56.26 -2.66
C LEU A 384 -47.47 57.60 -2.20
N GLU A 385 -46.19 57.61 -1.84
CA GLU A 385 -45.48 58.83 -1.40
C GLU A 385 -45.10 59.75 -2.56
N ASP A 386 -44.74 59.17 -3.72
CA ASP A 386 -44.43 59.87 -4.96
C ASP A 386 -45.69 60.42 -5.67
N ALA A 387 -46.88 60.03 -5.20
CA ALA A 387 -48.15 60.56 -5.72
C ALA A 387 -48.30 62.04 -5.33
N PRO A 388 -48.54 62.96 -6.29
CA PRO A 388 -48.62 64.40 -5.99
C PRO A 388 -49.70 64.72 -4.95
N ARG A 389 -49.28 65.20 -3.77
CA ARG A 389 -50.18 65.57 -2.65
C ARG A 389 -51.08 66.78 -2.92
N ASP A 390 -50.88 67.46 -4.05
CA ASP A 390 -51.68 68.60 -4.54
C ASP A 390 -52.33 68.35 -5.93
N GLY A 391 -52.23 67.12 -6.47
CA GLY A 391 -52.84 66.76 -7.76
C GLY A 391 -54.35 66.45 -7.70
N PRO A 392 -55.04 66.31 -8.85
CA PRO A 392 -56.48 66.06 -8.93
C PRO A 392 -56.92 64.81 -8.14
N GLU A 393 -58.03 64.91 -7.40
CA GLU A 393 -58.56 63.85 -6.52
C GLU A 393 -58.83 62.53 -7.26
N ALA A 394 -59.21 62.61 -8.54
CA ALA A 394 -59.40 61.46 -9.43
C ALA A 394 -58.10 60.68 -9.67
N GLN A 395 -56.96 61.37 -9.80
CA GLN A 395 -55.66 60.74 -10.05
C GLN A 395 -55.13 60.06 -8.79
N ARG A 396 -55.37 60.64 -7.60
CA ARG A 396 -55.03 60.01 -6.31
C ARG A 396 -55.84 58.75 -6.06
N THR A 397 -57.15 58.80 -6.35
CA THR A 397 -58.04 57.64 -6.19
C THR A 397 -57.66 56.50 -7.13
N GLN A 398 -57.21 56.80 -8.36
CA GLN A 398 -56.75 55.80 -9.31
C GLN A 398 -55.43 55.14 -8.86
N VAL A 399 -54.46 55.93 -8.38
CA VAL A 399 -53.19 55.41 -7.84
C VAL A 399 -53.46 54.56 -6.59
N ALA A 400 -54.33 55.03 -5.68
CA ALA A 400 -54.73 54.29 -4.49
C ALA A 400 -55.41 52.95 -4.82
N ARG A 401 -56.33 52.91 -5.81
CA ARG A 401 -56.95 51.66 -6.30
C ARG A 401 -55.92 50.69 -6.87
N ALA A 402 -55.00 51.18 -7.71
CA ALA A 402 -53.97 50.34 -8.33
C ALA A 402 -53.01 49.75 -7.28
N GLN A 403 -52.63 50.54 -6.27
CA GLN A 403 -51.79 50.08 -5.17
C GLN A 403 -52.52 49.13 -4.22
N LEU A 404 -53.82 49.32 -3.98
CA LEU A 404 -54.65 48.41 -3.19
C LEU A 404 -54.77 47.02 -3.88
N ALA A 405 -54.98 47.00 -5.19
CA ALA A 405 -55.00 45.75 -5.96
C ALA A 405 -53.64 45.03 -5.92
N ARG A 406 -52.54 45.78 -6.02
CA ARG A 406 -51.18 45.24 -5.89
C ARG A 406 -50.90 44.73 -4.48
N LEU A 407 -51.44 45.39 -3.45
CA LEU A 407 -51.33 44.96 -2.06
C LEU A 407 -52.08 43.66 -1.79
N ASN A 408 -53.26 43.46 -2.41
CA ASN A 408 -53.99 42.19 -2.37
C ASN A 408 -53.18 41.04 -3.02
N ASP A 409 -52.59 41.26 -4.20
CA ASP A 409 -51.74 40.25 -4.87
C ASP A 409 -50.50 39.92 -4.03
N ILE A 410 -49.89 40.90 -3.36
CA ILE A 410 -48.78 40.67 -2.43
C ILE A 410 -49.27 39.82 -1.23
N GLU A 411 -50.41 40.14 -0.62
CA GLU A 411 -50.96 39.40 0.52
C GLU A 411 -51.28 37.95 0.18
N ASP A 412 -51.94 37.70 -0.95
CA ASP A 412 -52.30 36.35 -1.41
C ASP A 412 -51.05 35.48 -1.63
N ARG A 413 -50.01 36.06 -2.24
CA ARG A 413 -48.74 35.35 -2.46
C ARG A 413 -47.98 35.12 -1.15
N VAL A 414 -47.98 36.09 -0.23
CA VAL A 414 -47.37 35.96 1.10
C VAL A 414 -48.08 34.88 1.93
N ASN A 415 -49.40 34.73 1.79
CA ASN A 415 -50.19 33.71 2.48
C ASN A 415 -49.86 32.28 2.04
N GLN A 416 -49.35 32.11 0.82
CA GLN A 416 -48.90 30.82 0.29
C GLN A 416 -47.46 30.47 0.68
N VAL A 417 -46.68 31.42 1.23
CA VAL A 417 -45.30 31.16 1.66
C VAL A 417 -45.29 30.35 2.96
N SER A 418 -44.75 29.14 2.90
CA SER A 418 -44.49 28.31 4.08
C SER A 418 -43.11 28.58 4.65
N VAL A 419 -43.05 28.91 5.94
CA VAL A 419 -41.81 29.19 6.69
C VAL A 419 -41.79 28.34 7.96
N PRO A 420 -40.63 27.81 8.40
CA PRO A 420 -40.53 27.11 9.69
C PRO A 420 -40.94 27.99 10.88
N LEU A 421 -41.45 27.35 11.94
CA LEU A 421 -41.93 28.01 13.17
C LEU A 421 -40.93 29.00 13.78
N SER A 422 -39.62 28.70 13.71
CA SER A 422 -38.56 29.57 14.25
C SER A 422 -38.46 30.95 13.57
N PHE A 423 -39.14 31.16 12.45
CA PHE A 423 -39.20 32.43 11.72
C PHE A 423 -40.64 32.92 11.52
N ALA A 424 -41.59 32.37 12.29
CA ALA A 424 -43.00 32.75 12.19
C ALA A 424 -43.20 34.23 12.52
N ASP A 425 -42.49 34.77 13.51
CA ASP A 425 -42.56 36.18 13.91
C ASP A 425 -42.26 37.14 12.74
N ASP A 426 -41.23 36.84 11.94
CA ASP A 426 -40.84 37.65 10.76
C ASP A 426 -41.97 37.66 9.71
N LEU A 427 -42.68 36.54 9.53
CA LEU A 427 -43.80 36.41 8.58
C LEU A 427 -45.07 37.10 9.09
N TYR A 428 -45.39 36.95 10.38
CA TYR A 428 -46.53 37.64 11.00
C TYR A 428 -46.32 39.16 11.03
N GLY A 429 -45.10 39.63 11.29
CA GLY A 429 -44.74 41.04 11.19
C GLY A 429 -44.99 41.61 9.79
N LEU A 430 -44.60 40.88 8.73
CA LEU A 430 -44.87 41.31 7.35
C LEU A 430 -46.38 41.45 7.08
N ARG A 431 -47.19 40.49 7.54
CA ARG A 431 -48.65 40.55 7.40
C ARG A 431 -49.25 41.74 8.15
N SER A 432 -48.76 42.02 9.36
CA SER A 432 -49.19 43.19 10.12
C SER A 432 -48.87 44.50 9.41
N HIS A 433 -47.67 44.62 8.83
CA HIS A 433 -47.30 45.81 8.03
C HIS A 433 -48.13 45.96 6.76
N ILE A 434 -48.45 44.86 6.05
CA ILE A 434 -49.37 44.89 4.90
C ILE A 434 -50.73 45.46 5.32
N GLN A 435 -51.26 45.03 6.47
CA GLN A 435 -52.53 45.54 7.00
C GLN A 435 -52.44 47.00 7.44
N PHE A 436 -51.32 47.41 8.02
CA PHE A 436 -51.07 48.81 8.37
C PHE A 436 -51.06 49.72 7.13
N VAL A 437 -50.34 49.33 6.07
CA VAL A 437 -50.30 50.08 4.80
C VAL A 437 -51.69 50.12 4.16
N ARG A 438 -52.45 49.02 4.21
CA ARG A 438 -53.84 48.99 3.74
C ARG A 438 -54.71 50.02 4.45
N GLN A 439 -54.65 50.05 5.78
CA GLN A 439 -55.40 51.02 6.59
C GLN A 439 -54.97 52.47 6.27
N ARG A 440 -53.67 52.72 6.06
CA ARG A 440 -53.16 54.02 5.64
C ARG A 440 -53.75 54.46 4.30
N ILE A 441 -53.76 53.59 3.29
CA ILE A 441 -54.36 53.88 1.95
C ILE A 441 -55.86 54.20 2.07
N LEU A 442 -56.61 53.39 2.84
CA LEU A 442 -58.04 53.55 3.02
C LEU A 442 -58.39 54.82 3.81
N SER A 443 -57.58 55.19 4.81
CA SER A 443 -57.77 56.42 5.60
C SER A 443 -57.51 57.69 4.78
N GLN A 444 -56.61 57.65 3.80
CA GLN A 444 -56.28 58.77 2.92
C GLN A 444 -57.24 58.90 1.73
N THR A 445 -58.06 57.87 1.45
CA THR A 445 -59.03 57.86 0.34
C THR A 445 -60.38 57.30 0.82
N PRO A 446 -61.21 58.10 1.53
CA PRO A 446 -62.44 57.62 2.17
C PRO A 446 -63.45 56.98 1.21
N GLY A 447 -63.46 57.41 -0.07
CA GLY A 447 -64.33 56.86 -1.11
C GLY A 447 -64.05 55.40 -1.48
N LEU A 448 -62.86 54.87 -1.16
CA LEU A 448 -62.49 53.47 -1.40
C LEU A 448 -62.77 52.55 -0.20
N ALA A 449 -63.03 53.12 0.98
CA ALA A 449 -63.35 52.34 2.18
C ALA A 449 -64.71 51.63 2.06
N GLN A 450 -65.68 52.24 1.36
CA GLN A 450 -67.02 51.67 1.17
C GLN A 450 -67.04 50.49 0.20
N GLU A 451 -66.16 50.49 -0.81
CA GLU A 451 -66.04 49.46 -1.84
C GLU A 451 -65.33 48.19 -1.32
N ASN A 452 -64.46 48.33 -0.32
CA ASN A 452 -63.62 47.26 0.22
C ASN A 452 -64.24 46.51 1.43
N THR A 453 -65.41 46.95 1.92
CA THR A 453 -66.20 46.27 2.98
C THR A 453 -67.10 45.14 2.47
N VAL A 454 -67.17 44.93 1.16
CA VAL A 454 -67.92 43.81 0.57
C VAL A 454 -67.00 42.60 0.54
N ILE A 455 -67.12 41.77 1.57
CA ILE A 455 -66.45 40.49 1.75
C ILE A 455 -66.83 39.54 0.59
N PRO A 456 -65.88 38.89 -0.10
CA PRO A 456 -66.19 37.68 -0.86
C PRO A 456 -66.22 36.47 0.08
N GLU A 457 -67.31 35.69 0.01
CA GLU A 457 -67.49 34.40 0.71
C GLU A 457 -66.40 33.36 0.40
#